data_AF-A0A5Z0FBB5-F1
#
_entry.id   AF-A0A5Z0FBB5-F1
#
_cell.length_a   1.000
_cell.length_b   1.000
_cell.length_c   1.000
_cell.angle_alpha   90.00
_cell.angle_beta   90.00
_cell.angle_gamma   90.00
#
_symmetry.space_group_name_H-M   'P 1'
#
loop_
_entity.id
_entity.type
_entity.pdbx_description
1 polymer ?
#
loop_
_entity_poly.entity_id
_entity_poly.type
_entity_poly.pdbx_seq_one_letter_code
_entity_poly.pdbx_strand_id
1 'polypeptide(L)'
;AHKFHGPKGVGGLFIKKGLKLTPLLHGGEHMGGRRSGTLNVPYIVAMGEALRIANTMLDFEDSHIRRLRDKLEDQILALPDTTVVGKREHRVPNTILASIKGVEGEAMLWDLNK
;
A
#
# COMPACT_ATOMS: atom_id res chain seq x y z
N ALA A 1 -5.37 -3.71 -5.71
CA ALA A 1 -4.50 -3.13 -6.76
C ALA A 1 -4.10 -1.68 -6.52
N HIS A 2 -4.99 -0.81 -6.03
CA HIS A 2 -4.70 0.63 -5.86
C HIS A 2 -3.55 1.03 -4.92
N LYS A 3 -2.93 0.10 -4.18
CA LYS A 3 -1.74 0.37 -3.35
C LYS A 3 -0.43 0.24 -4.12
N PHE A 4 -0.49 -0.26 -5.35
CA PHE A 4 0.64 -0.41 -6.26
C PHE A 4 0.23 0.11 -7.66
N HIS A 5 -0.40 1.30 -7.69
CA HIS A 5 -0.78 2.03 -8.92
C HIS A 5 -1.83 1.37 -9.85
N GLY A 6 -2.52 0.31 -9.41
CA GLY A 6 -3.66 -0.25 -10.15
C GLY A 6 -5.02 0.42 -9.81
N PRO A 7 -6.13 0.01 -10.44
CA PRO A 7 -7.44 0.58 -10.15
C PRO A 7 -7.97 0.22 -8.75
N LYS A 8 -8.82 1.08 -8.20
CA LYS A 8 -9.65 0.76 -7.01
C LYS A 8 -10.71 -0.28 -7.41
N GLY A 9 -11.15 -1.13 -6.48
CA GLY A 9 -12.23 -2.11 -6.73
C GLY A 9 -11.79 -3.49 -7.25
N VAL A 10 -10.49 -3.80 -7.22
CA VAL A 10 -9.95 -5.14 -7.53
C VAL A 10 -8.79 -5.49 -6.57
N GLY A 11 -8.69 -6.77 -6.24
CA GLY A 11 -7.67 -7.31 -5.34
C GLY A 11 -7.40 -8.78 -5.65
N GLY A 12 -6.55 -9.40 -4.83
CA GLY A 12 -6.19 -10.81 -4.97
C GLY A 12 -6.06 -11.47 -3.60
N LEU A 13 -6.35 -12.77 -3.55
CA LEU A 13 -6.12 -13.63 -2.41
C LEU A 13 -5.31 -14.83 -2.89
N PHE A 14 -4.09 -14.97 -2.39
CA PHE A 14 -3.27 -16.14 -2.64
C PHE A 14 -3.68 -17.27 -1.68
N ILE A 15 -3.97 -18.45 -2.23
CA ILE A 15 -4.28 -19.65 -1.44
C ILE A 15 -3.22 -20.70 -1.77
N LYS A 16 -2.40 -21.05 -0.76
CA LYS A 16 -1.38 -22.10 -0.91
C LYS A 16 -2.04 -23.42 -1.30
N LYS A 17 -1.41 -24.15 -2.23
CA LYS A 17 -1.88 -25.47 -2.69
C LYS A 17 -2.13 -26.39 -1.49
N GLY A 18 -3.26 -27.09 -1.51
CA GLY A 18 -3.69 -28.00 -0.45
C GLY A 18 -4.55 -27.35 0.65
N LEU A 19 -4.57 -26.02 0.76
CA LEU A 19 -5.47 -25.34 1.69
C LEU A 19 -6.88 -25.26 1.13
N LYS A 20 -7.86 -25.63 1.97
CA LYS A 20 -9.28 -25.44 1.72
C LYS A 20 -9.72 -24.11 2.31
N LEU A 21 -10.55 -23.38 1.57
CA LEU A 21 -11.18 -22.14 2.01
C LEU A 21 -12.63 -22.17 1.53
N THR A 22 -13.56 -22.05 2.48
CA THR A 22 -14.99 -21.94 2.16
C THR A 22 -15.23 -20.65 1.37
N PRO A 23 -15.90 -20.70 0.20
CA PRO A 23 -16.21 -19.50 -0.57
C PRO A 23 -16.99 -18.48 0.27
N LEU A 24 -16.61 -17.20 0.23
CA LEU A 24 -17.43 -16.13 0.79
C LEU A 24 -18.59 -15.78 -0.16
N LEU A 25 -18.30 -15.74 -1.46
CA LEU A 25 -19.27 -15.44 -2.51
C LEU A 25 -19.65 -16.74 -3.24
N HIS A 26 -20.81 -17.27 -2.89
CA HIS A 26 -21.38 -18.48 -3.46
C HIS A 26 -22.05 -18.22 -4.82
N GLY A 27 -22.21 -19.26 -5.65
CA GLY A 27 -22.87 -19.18 -6.96
C GLY A 27 -22.15 -20.00 -8.03
N GLY A 28 -21.98 -19.44 -9.23
CA GLY A 28 -21.35 -20.12 -10.37
C GLY A 28 -19.86 -20.44 -10.18
N GLU A 29 -19.27 -21.08 -11.20
CA GLU A 29 -17.97 -21.77 -11.11
C GLU A 29 -16.73 -20.87 -11.26
N HIS A 30 -16.90 -19.55 -11.27
CA HIS A 30 -15.81 -18.58 -11.40
C HIS A 30 -14.69 -18.82 -10.37
N MET A 31 -13.45 -18.56 -10.77
CA MET A 31 -12.25 -18.78 -9.93
C MET A 31 -12.15 -20.22 -9.36
N GLY A 32 -12.57 -21.22 -10.14
CA GLY A 32 -12.56 -22.64 -9.73
C GLY A 32 -13.55 -22.94 -8.61
N GLY A 33 -14.72 -22.29 -8.64
CA GLY A 33 -15.77 -22.39 -7.62
C GLY A 33 -15.44 -21.69 -6.30
N ARG A 34 -14.32 -20.95 -6.21
CA ARG A 34 -13.87 -20.33 -4.95
C ARG A 34 -14.43 -18.93 -4.72
N ARG A 35 -14.87 -18.24 -5.78
CA ARG A 35 -15.43 -16.90 -5.72
C ARG A 35 -16.32 -16.66 -6.93
N SER A 36 -17.63 -16.72 -6.74
CA SER A 36 -18.62 -16.48 -7.79
C SER A 36 -18.69 -15.01 -8.24
N GLY A 37 -19.27 -14.78 -9.41
CA GLY A 37 -19.53 -13.47 -10.01
C GLY A 37 -18.72 -13.23 -11.28
N THR A 38 -19.36 -12.59 -12.27
CA THR A 38 -18.75 -12.22 -13.55
C THR A 38 -17.43 -11.50 -13.35
N LEU A 39 -16.44 -11.85 -14.16
CA LEU A 39 -15.10 -11.31 -14.05
C LEU A 39 -15.09 -9.82 -14.40
N ASN A 40 -14.45 -9.01 -13.56
CA ASN A 40 -14.09 -7.64 -13.91
C ASN A 40 -12.83 -7.66 -14.78
N VAL A 41 -12.99 -8.08 -16.04
CA VAL A 41 -11.88 -8.32 -16.99
C VAL A 41 -10.93 -7.13 -17.10
N PRO A 42 -11.40 -5.88 -17.32
CA PRO A 42 -10.50 -4.74 -17.44
C PRO A 42 -9.64 -4.54 -16.18
N TYR A 43 -10.23 -4.70 -15.00
CA TYR A 43 -9.51 -4.46 -13.75
C TYR A 43 -8.54 -5.59 -13.39
N ILE A 44 -8.86 -6.83 -13.77
CA ILE A 44 -7.94 -7.96 -13.61
C ILE A 44 -6.69 -7.73 -14.47
N VAL A 45 -6.86 -7.33 -15.73
CA VAL A 45 -5.74 -7.00 -16.64
C VAL A 45 -4.92 -5.84 -16.08
N ALA A 46 -5.58 -4.74 -15.70
CA ALA A 46 -4.89 -3.57 -15.15
C ALA A 46 -4.15 -3.88 -13.84
N MET A 47 -4.72 -4.71 -12.97
CA MET A 47 -4.04 -5.17 -11.75
C MET A 47 -2.80 -6.01 -12.06
N GLY A 48 -2.87 -6.89 -13.07
CA GLY A 48 -1.73 -7.70 -13.51
C GLY A 48 -0.58 -6.83 -13.99
N GLU A 49 -0.87 -5.84 -14.83
CA GLU A 49 0.16 -4.92 -15.33
C GLU A 49 0.74 -4.03 -14.23
N ALA A 50 -0.11 -3.50 -13.35
CA ALA A 50 0.34 -2.71 -12.20
C ALA A 50 1.28 -3.53 -11.29
N LEU A 51 0.98 -4.81 -11.06
CA LEU A 51 1.85 -5.70 -10.29
C LEU A 51 3.18 -5.97 -11.00
N ARG A 52 3.17 -6.16 -12.32
CA ARG A 52 4.38 -6.36 -13.12
C ARG A 52 5.30 -5.15 -13.01
N ILE A 53 4.77 -3.95 -13.23
CA ILE A 53 5.53 -2.69 -13.15
C ILE A 53 6.04 -2.47 -11.72
N ALA A 54 5.19 -2.62 -10.70
CA ALA A 54 5.59 -2.44 -9.30
C ALA A 54 6.78 -3.34 -8.93
N ASN A 55 6.78 -4.60 -9.36
CA ASN A 55 7.91 -5.50 -9.11
C ASN A 55 9.20 -5.08 -9.83
N THR A 56 9.12 -4.46 -11.01
CA THR A 56 10.32 -3.92 -11.69
C THR A 56 10.87 -2.65 -11.03
N MET A 57 10.08 -1.99 -10.17
CA MET A 57 10.46 -0.75 -9.52
C MET A 57 11.00 -0.94 -8.10
N LEU A 58 11.11 -2.18 -7.59
CA LEU A 58 11.52 -2.45 -6.21
C LEU A 58 12.88 -1.84 -5.85
N ASP A 59 13.89 -1.96 -6.72
CA ASP A 59 15.21 -1.37 -6.48
C ASP A 59 15.17 0.17 -6.49
N PHE A 60 14.33 0.75 -7.34
CA PHE A 60 14.12 2.19 -7.38
C PHE A 60 13.40 2.69 -6.12
N GLU A 61 12.41 1.95 -5.63
CA GLU A 61 11.74 2.26 -4.36
C GLU A 61 12.73 2.15 -3.19
N ASP A 62 13.52 1.08 -3.15
CA ASP A 62 14.46 0.84 -2.06
C ASP A 62 15.62 1.84 -2.02
N SER A 63 15.97 2.43 -3.16
CA SER A 63 17.04 3.43 -3.28
C SER A 63 16.49 4.87 -3.29
N HIS A 64 15.85 5.28 -4.37
CA HIS A 64 15.47 6.66 -4.61
C HIS A 64 14.35 7.11 -3.67
N ILE A 65 13.28 6.31 -3.53
CA ILE A 65 12.15 6.66 -2.66
C ILE A 65 12.59 6.65 -1.19
N ARG A 66 13.36 5.63 -0.76
CA ARG A 66 13.98 5.60 0.57
C ARG A 66 14.80 6.85 0.85
N ARG A 67 15.67 7.28 -0.07
CA ARG A 67 16.48 8.50 0.07
C ARG A 67 15.62 9.75 0.25
N LEU A 68 14.53 9.88 -0.53
CA LEU A 68 13.60 11.01 -0.38
C LEU A 68 12.87 10.97 0.96
N ARG A 69 12.44 9.78 1.38
CA ARG A 69 11.83 9.54 2.70
C ARG A 69 12.78 9.95 3.81
N ASP A 70 14.02 9.46 3.79
CA ASP A 70 15.03 9.78 4.80
C ASP A 70 15.35 11.28 4.84
N LYS A 71 15.52 11.91 3.68
CA LYS A 71 15.73 13.36 3.59
C LYS A 71 14.59 14.16 4.22
N LEU A 72 13.33 13.78 3.95
CA LEU A 72 12.18 14.46 4.52
C LEU A 72 12.09 14.21 6.03
N GLU A 73 12.27 12.97 6.47
CA GLU A 73 12.22 12.61 7.88
C GLU A 73 13.28 13.33 8.71
N ASP A 74 14.52 13.43 8.23
CA ASP A 74 15.61 14.10 8.95
C ASP A 74 15.28 15.58 9.18
N GLN A 75 14.59 16.24 8.23
CA GLN A 75 14.14 17.62 8.38
C GLN A 75 12.93 17.74 9.32
N ILE A 76 12.00 16.78 9.29
CA ILE A 76 10.86 16.74 10.23
C ILE A 76 11.38 16.56 11.67
N LEU A 77 12.35 15.67 11.89
CA LEU A 77 12.94 15.42 13.21
C LEU A 77 13.81 16.57 13.73
N ALA A 78 14.24 17.49 12.86
CA ALA A 78 14.93 18.71 13.29
C ALA A 78 13.98 19.74 13.94
N LEU A 79 12.65 19.56 13.79
CA LEU A 79 11.65 20.40 14.44
C LEU A 79 11.56 20.07 15.94
N PRO A 80 11.32 21.08 16.80
CA PRO A 80 11.13 20.85 18.22
C PRO A 80 9.93 19.93 18.49
N ASP A 81 10.02 19.18 19.58
CA ASP A 81 8.96 18.29 20.08
C ASP A 81 8.38 17.32 19.04
N THR A 82 9.18 16.93 18.04
CA THR A 82 8.79 16.02 16.97
C THR A 82 9.45 14.66 17.14
N THR A 83 8.67 13.60 16.93
CA THR A 83 9.13 12.22 17.03
C THR A 83 8.59 11.39 15.87
N VAL A 84 9.31 10.31 15.50
CA VAL A 84 8.83 9.32 14.53
C VAL A 84 8.32 8.10 15.28
N VAL A 85 7.14 7.62 14.89
CA VAL A 85 6.50 6.46 15.49
C VAL A 85 6.96 5.19 14.76
N GLY A 86 7.69 4.34 15.49
CA GLY A 86 8.23 3.09 14.98
C GLY A 86 9.74 3.14 14.71
N LYS A 87 10.31 1.99 14.30
CA LYS A 87 11.75 1.84 14.07
C LYS A 87 12.12 2.23 12.64
N ARG A 88 13.25 2.92 12.47
CA ARG A 88 13.70 3.44 11.17
C ARG A 88 14.25 2.35 10.26
N GLU A 89 14.81 1.28 10.84
CA GLU A 89 15.53 0.22 10.16
C GLU A 89 14.59 -0.77 9.44
N HIS A 90 13.44 -1.08 10.06
CA HIS A 90 12.53 -2.12 9.60
C HIS A 90 11.18 -1.54 9.15
N ARG A 91 11.19 -0.82 8.04
CA ARG A 91 9.99 -0.24 7.42
C ARG A 91 10.13 -0.11 5.92
N VAL A 92 8.99 0.05 5.26
CA VAL A 92 8.90 0.28 3.81
C VAL A 92 9.54 1.63 3.43
N PRO A 93 10.08 1.77 2.21
CA PRO A 93 10.85 2.94 1.81
C PRO A 93 10.03 4.21 1.62
N ASN A 94 8.70 4.13 1.53
CA ASN A 94 7.82 5.23 1.14
C ASN A 94 7.00 5.85 2.28
N THR A 95 7.18 5.41 3.53
CA THR A 95 6.29 5.79 4.64
C THR A 95 7.05 6.46 5.79
N ILE A 96 6.50 7.56 6.29
CA ILE A 96 6.87 8.25 7.54
C ILE A 96 5.60 8.35 8.37
N LEU A 97 5.70 8.06 9.67
CA LEU A 97 4.67 8.40 10.64
C LEU A 97 5.34 9.24 11.73
N ALA A 98 5.00 10.52 11.77
CA ALA A 98 5.56 11.48 12.72
C ALA A 98 4.47 12.02 13.65
N SER A 99 4.86 12.34 14.88
CA SER A 99 4.04 12.98 15.89
C SER A 99 4.72 14.25 16.36
N ILE A 100 3.98 15.36 16.36
CA ILE A 100 4.45 16.67 16.81
C ILE A 100 3.65 17.01 18.07
N LYS A 101 4.32 17.20 19.20
CA LYS A 101 3.65 17.48 20.47
C LYS A 101 2.82 18.75 20.37
N GLY A 102 1.59 18.69 20.86
CA GLY A 102 0.68 19.84 20.88
C GLY A 102 0.00 20.15 19.54
N VAL A 103 0.21 19.33 18.51
CA VAL A 103 -0.47 19.45 17.22
C VAL A 103 -1.31 18.20 16.97
N GLU A 104 -2.62 18.39 16.77
CA GLU A 104 -3.51 17.32 16.33
C GLU A 104 -3.24 16.98 14.85
N GLY A 105 -3.23 15.69 14.51
CA GLY A 105 -2.90 15.23 13.15
C GLY A 105 -3.89 15.77 12.11
N GLU A 106 -5.16 15.85 12.47
CA GLU A 106 -6.24 16.41 11.65
C GLU A 106 -6.02 17.90 11.35
N ALA A 107 -5.54 18.68 12.32
CA ALA A 107 -5.23 20.08 12.13
C ALA A 107 -4.08 20.26 11.14
N MET A 108 -3.03 19.44 11.26
CA MET A 108 -1.90 19.46 10.31
C MET A 108 -2.35 19.05 8.90
N LEU A 109 -3.17 18.01 8.78
CA LEU A 109 -3.74 17.58 7.49
C LEU A 109 -4.61 18.68 6.86
N TRP A 110 -5.37 19.42 7.65
CA TRP A 110 -6.19 20.51 7.15
C TRP A 110 -5.33 21.65 6.59
N ASP A 111 -4.26 22.02 7.29
CA ASP A 111 -3.37 23.11 6.86
C ASP A 111 -2.56 22.75 5.60
N LEU A 112 -2.12 21.49 5.48
CA LEU A 112 -1.41 20.98 4.30
C LEU A 112 -2.27 20.85 3.03
N ASN A 113 -3.60 20.74 3.18
CA ASN A 113 -4.54 20.61 2.05
C ASN A 113 -5.08 21.95 1.54
N LYS A 114 -4.54 23.07 2.03
CA LYS A 114 -4.83 24.41 1.48
C LYS A 114 -4.19 24.58 0.11
#